data_AF-A0A2P8QIY2-F1
#
_entry.id   AF-A0A2P8QIY2-F1
#
_cell.length_a   1.000
_cell.length_b   1.000
_cell.length_c   1.000
_cell.angle_alpha   90.00
_cell.angle_beta   90.00
_cell.angle_gamma   90.00
#
_symmetry.space_group_name_H-M   'P 1'
#
loop_
_entity.id
_entity.type
_entity.pdbx_description
1 polymer ?
#
loop_
_entity_poly.entity_id
_entity_poly.type
_entity_poly.pdbx_seq_one_letter_code
_entity_poly.pdbx_strand_id
1 'polypeptide(L)'
;MFQLKNFSNYTKLLLLSVLATGAIATEAIAHKVEISGDVGGTIHLEPNDNPQAGKATLAWIALTRKGGQTIPLQQCNCQLAVYAEPRQKNAAPLLQPSLKAVTAEKYQGIPGAEIIFPKPGAYQVELKGTPKAGANFKPFQLNFDVTVAATAR
;
A
#
# COMPACT_ATOMS: atom_id res chain seq x y z
N MET A 1 -20.94 -69.50 36.77
CA MET A 1 -19.51 -69.34 37.15
C MET A 1 -18.78 -68.73 35.96
N PHE A 2 -18.67 -67.41 35.88
CA PHE A 2 -17.64 -66.68 35.13
C PHE A 2 -17.61 -65.23 35.64
N GLN A 3 -16.39 -64.74 35.83
CA GLN A 3 -15.96 -63.70 36.76
C GLN A 3 -16.39 -62.28 36.40
N LEU A 4 -16.61 -61.44 37.42
CA LEU A 4 -16.76 -59.98 37.31
C LEU A 4 -15.46 -59.35 36.77
N LYS A 5 -15.57 -58.52 35.73
CA LYS A 5 -14.47 -57.67 35.26
C LYS A 5 -14.33 -56.45 36.18
N ASN A 6 -13.10 -56.24 36.66
CA ASN A 6 -12.68 -55.12 37.49
C ASN A 6 -13.08 -53.77 36.89
N PHE A 7 -13.89 -53.03 37.65
CA PHE A 7 -14.02 -51.58 37.56
C PHE A 7 -12.77 -50.94 38.15
N SER A 8 -11.80 -50.58 37.32
CA SER A 8 -10.69 -49.75 37.77
C SER A 8 -10.18 -48.91 36.60
N ASN A 9 -10.23 -47.59 36.80
CA ASN A 9 -9.54 -46.54 36.03
C ASN A 9 -10.27 -46.01 34.78
N TYR A 10 -11.45 -45.39 34.97
CA TYR A 10 -11.99 -44.40 34.03
C TYR A 10 -11.89 -42.95 34.56
N THR A 11 -11.06 -42.73 35.57
CA THR A 11 -10.81 -41.41 36.15
C THR A 11 -9.47 -40.88 35.65
N LYS A 12 -9.44 -40.37 34.41
CA LYS A 12 -8.46 -39.45 33.80
C LYS A 12 -8.36 -39.74 32.31
N LEU A 13 -9.30 -39.22 31.53
CA LEU A 13 -8.99 -38.71 30.19
C LEU A 13 -10.11 -37.76 29.74
N LEU A 14 -10.40 -36.79 30.61
CA LEU A 14 -11.10 -35.57 30.23
C LEU A 14 -10.00 -34.54 29.91
N LEU A 15 -10.18 -33.84 28.78
CA LEU A 15 -9.41 -32.67 28.31
C LEU A 15 -8.17 -32.96 27.46
N LEU A 16 -8.38 -33.32 26.19
CA LEU A 16 -7.47 -32.92 25.11
C LEU A 16 -8.29 -32.49 23.87
N SER A 17 -9.10 -31.45 24.03
CA SER A 17 -9.53 -30.61 22.91
C SER A 17 -8.56 -29.42 22.84
N VAL A 18 -7.37 -29.65 22.28
CA VAL A 18 -6.47 -28.53 21.94
C VAL A 18 -7.06 -27.87 20.70
N LEU A 19 -7.75 -26.75 20.91
CA LEU A 19 -8.12 -25.82 19.84
C LEU A 19 -6.83 -25.29 19.20
N ALA A 20 -6.46 -25.85 18.05
CA ALA A 20 -5.51 -25.21 17.15
C ALA A 20 -6.24 -24.09 16.40
N THR A 21 -6.53 -22.97 17.07
CA THR A 21 -6.90 -21.74 16.38
C THR A 21 -5.65 -21.17 15.74
N GLY A 22 -5.43 -21.51 14.47
CA GLY A 22 -4.43 -20.86 13.64
C GLY A 22 -4.74 -19.37 13.58
N ALA A 23 -3.86 -18.54 14.13
CA ALA A 23 -3.92 -17.10 13.95
C ALA A 23 -3.61 -16.81 12.48
N ILE A 24 -4.64 -16.57 11.68
CA ILE A 24 -4.47 -16.02 10.34
C ILE A 24 -3.99 -14.58 10.56
N ALA A 25 -2.71 -14.32 10.34
CA ALA A 25 -2.17 -12.97 10.35
C ALA A 25 -2.84 -12.20 9.21
N THR A 26 -3.85 -11.40 9.52
CA THR A 26 -4.38 -10.40 8.59
C THR A 26 -3.31 -9.32 8.48
N GLU A 27 -2.61 -9.26 7.35
CA GLU A 27 -1.75 -8.11 7.02
C GLU A 27 -2.60 -6.85 7.17
N ALA A 28 -2.22 -5.97 8.09
CA ALA A 28 -2.86 -4.67 8.21
C ALA A 28 -2.47 -3.85 6.97
N ILE A 29 -3.32 -3.88 5.95
CA ILE A 29 -3.17 -3.02 4.77
C ILE A 29 -3.49 -1.59 5.21
N ALA A 30 -2.46 -0.89 5.68
CA ALA A 30 -2.55 0.52 6.03
C ALA A 30 -2.38 1.35 4.77
N HIS A 31 -3.46 1.47 4.00
CA HIS A 31 -3.53 2.43 2.90
C HIS A 31 -3.17 3.82 3.39
N LYS A 32 -2.05 4.38 2.90
CA LYS A 32 -1.63 5.72 3.30
C LYS A 32 -2.42 6.76 2.53
N VAL A 33 -3.21 7.55 3.26
CA VAL A 33 -4.03 8.63 2.71
C VAL A 33 -3.39 9.97 3.03
N GLU A 34 -3.18 10.79 2.02
CA GLU A 34 -2.70 12.17 2.13
C GLU A 34 -3.76 13.13 1.57
N ILE A 35 -3.85 14.33 2.14
CA ILE A 35 -4.82 15.35 1.73
C ILE A 35 -4.12 16.70 1.53
N SER A 36 -4.44 17.36 0.43
CA SER A 36 -3.97 18.71 0.12
C SER A 36 -5.10 19.52 -0.51
N GLY A 37 -5.62 20.50 0.25
CA GLY A 37 -6.76 21.30 -0.17
C GLY A 37 -8.04 20.46 -0.32
N ASP A 38 -8.57 20.39 -1.54
CA ASP A 38 -9.76 19.59 -1.88
C ASP A 38 -9.43 18.26 -2.56
N VAL A 39 -8.14 17.89 -2.63
CA VAL A 39 -7.66 16.63 -3.21
C VAL A 39 -7.15 15.70 -2.12
N GLY A 40 -7.67 14.48 -2.09
CA GLY A 40 -7.13 13.36 -1.34
C GLY A 40 -6.48 12.35 -2.27
N GLY A 41 -5.45 11.65 -1.80
CA GLY A 41 -4.85 10.55 -2.53
C GLY A 41 -4.56 9.38 -1.60
N THR A 42 -4.86 8.18 -2.06
CA THR A 42 -4.47 6.93 -1.42
C THR A 42 -3.44 6.24 -2.30
N ILE A 43 -2.23 5.99 -1.78
CA ILE A 43 -1.21 5.24 -2.51
C ILE A 43 -1.33 3.75 -2.23
N HIS A 44 -1.06 2.95 -3.25
CA HIS A 44 -0.78 1.52 -3.14
C HIS A 44 0.49 1.17 -3.92
N LEU A 45 1.24 0.20 -3.42
CA LEU A 45 2.50 -0.31 -3.99
C LEU A 45 2.41 -1.82 -4.16
N GLU A 46 2.39 -2.29 -5.39
CA GLU A 46 2.21 -3.72 -5.65
C GLU A 46 3.50 -4.54 -5.46
N PRO A 47 3.40 -5.77 -4.89
CA PRO A 47 2.22 -6.34 -4.23
C PRO A 47 2.10 -5.92 -2.76
N ASN A 48 0.86 -5.76 -2.28
CA ASN A 48 0.50 -5.66 -0.86
C ASN A 48 1.23 -4.57 -0.04
N ASP A 49 1.53 -3.43 -0.65
CA ASP A 49 2.21 -2.29 -0.03
C ASP A 49 3.60 -2.63 0.55
N ASN A 50 4.25 -3.68 0.02
CA ASN A 50 5.56 -4.15 0.45
C ASN A 50 6.60 -4.12 -0.68
N PRO A 51 6.99 -2.92 -1.15
CA PRO A 51 7.97 -2.80 -2.22
C PRO A 51 9.34 -3.36 -1.81
N GLN A 52 10.01 -4.03 -2.74
CA GLN A 52 11.34 -4.61 -2.54
C GLN A 52 12.38 -3.92 -3.41
N ALA A 53 13.54 -3.63 -2.83
CA ALA A 53 14.62 -2.97 -3.53
C ALA A 53 15.12 -3.80 -4.73
N GLY A 54 15.28 -3.16 -5.88
CA GLY A 54 15.71 -3.78 -7.14
C GLY A 54 14.61 -4.51 -7.90
N LYS A 55 13.39 -4.60 -7.37
CA LYS A 55 12.22 -5.15 -8.09
C LYS A 55 11.33 -4.02 -8.59
N ALA A 56 10.66 -4.27 -9.71
CA ALA A 56 9.63 -3.38 -10.20
C ALA A 56 8.40 -3.45 -9.28
N THR A 57 7.99 -2.29 -8.77
CA THR A 57 6.78 -2.08 -7.99
C THR A 57 5.86 -1.20 -8.81
N LEU A 58 4.63 -1.66 -9.07
CA LEU A 58 3.60 -0.78 -9.58
C LEU A 58 3.08 0.07 -8.44
N ALA A 59 3.38 1.37 -8.47
CA ALA A 59 2.76 2.34 -7.58
C ALA A 59 1.55 2.95 -8.29
N TRP A 60 0.40 3.00 -7.64
CA TRP A 60 -0.78 3.69 -8.14
C TRP A 60 -1.44 4.52 -7.05
N ILE A 61 -1.99 5.67 -7.41
CA ILE A 61 -2.55 6.62 -6.45
C ILE A 61 -4.01 6.90 -6.83
N ALA A 62 -4.94 6.45 -6.00
CA ALA A 62 -6.34 6.77 -6.12
C ALA A 62 -6.58 8.23 -5.69
N LEU A 63 -6.57 9.14 -6.66
CA LEU A 63 -6.89 10.54 -6.42
C LEU A 63 -8.39 10.76 -6.36
N THR A 64 -8.85 11.48 -5.34
CA THR A 64 -10.26 11.85 -5.17
C THR A 64 -10.39 13.33 -4.80
N ARG A 65 -11.52 13.94 -5.17
CA ARG A 65 -11.93 15.25 -4.65
C ARG A 65 -12.72 15.07 -3.37
N LYS A 66 -12.87 16.15 -2.61
CA LYS A 66 -13.87 16.24 -1.53
C LYS A 66 -15.23 15.73 -2.05
N GLY A 67 -15.83 14.79 -1.33
CA GLY A 67 -17.04 14.08 -1.76
C GLY A 67 -16.79 12.73 -2.46
N GLY A 68 -15.53 12.32 -2.62
CA GLY A 68 -15.15 10.97 -3.07
C GLY A 68 -15.12 10.77 -4.58
N GLN A 69 -15.23 11.85 -5.36
CA GLN A 69 -15.18 11.78 -6.83
C GLN A 69 -13.75 11.54 -7.31
N THR A 70 -13.52 10.48 -8.08
CA THR A 70 -12.20 10.15 -8.63
C THR A 70 -11.67 11.25 -9.57
N ILE A 71 -10.38 11.57 -9.45
CA ILE A 71 -9.64 12.42 -10.38
C ILE A 71 -8.81 11.50 -11.29
N PRO A 72 -9.21 11.28 -12.54
CA PRO A 72 -8.42 10.46 -13.47
C PRO A 72 -7.17 11.21 -13.93
N LEU A 73 -6.11 10.49 -14.27
CA LEU A 73 -4.84 11.04 -14.77
C LEU A 73 -5.04 11.94 -15.99
N GLN A 74 -6.01 11.63 -16.85
CA GLN A 74 -6.31 12.44 -18.03
C GLN A 74 -6.69 13.88 -17.67
N GLN A 75 -7.25 14.12 -16.47
CA GLN A 75 -7.62 15.45 -15.98
C GLN A 75 -6.50 16.18 -15.23
N CYS A 76 -5.36 15.54 -14.99
CA CYS A 76 -4.28 16.07 -14.16
C CYS A 76 -2.98 16.27 -14.96
N ASN A 77 -2.36 17.43 -14.80
CA ASN A 77 -0.95 17.63 -15.11
C ASN A 77 -0.11 17.12 -13.92
N CYS A 78 -0.13 15.81 -13.73
CA CYS A 78 0.49 15.17 -12.58
C CYS A 78 1.96 14.85 -12.84
N GLN A 79 2.80 14.99 -11.82
CA GLN A 79 4.20 14.58 -11.82
C GLN A 79 4.48 13.75 -10.57
N LEU A 80 5.10 12.59 -10.77
CA LEU A 80 5.57 11.72 -9.69
C LEU A 80 7.08 11.91 -9.48
N ALA A 81 7.49 11.95 -8.23
CA ALA A 81 8.88 12.01 -7.83
C ALA A 81 9.13 11.10 -6.62
N VAL A 82 10.31 10.48 -6.56
CA VAL A 82 10.72 9.64 -5.43
C VAL A 82 11.97 10.23 -4.82
N TYR A 83 11.97 10.44 -3.51
CA TYR A 83 13.11 10.94 -2.73
C TYR A 83 13.53 9.90 -1.71
N ALA A 84 14.83 9.78 -1.44
CA ALA A 84 15.31 9.00 -0.30
C ALA A 84 15.15 9.83 0.99
N GLU A 85 14.81 9.18 2.09
CA GLU A 85 14.75 9.80 3.41
C GLU A 85 16.04 9.53 4.22
N PRO A 86 16.57 10.50 4.98
CA PRO A 86 16.02 11.85 5.19
C PRO A 86 16.20 12.78 3.98
N ARG A 87 15.12 13.47 3.58
CA ARG A 87 15.15 14.42 2.46
C ARG A 87 15.87 15.71 2.83
N GLN A 88 16.94 16.03 2.10
CA GLN A 88 17.58 17.35 2.20
C GLN A 88 16.69 18.44 1.57
N LYS A 89 16.73 19.67 2.10
CA LYS A 89 15.86 20.80 1.70
C LYS A 89 15.80 21.06 0.18
N ASN A 90 16.89 20.80 -0.54
CA ASN A 90 17.02 21.00 -1.98
C ASN A 90 17.38 19.70 -2.72
N ALA A 91 17.06 18.54 -2.14
CA ALA A 91 17.36 17.26 -2.76
C ALA A 91 16.65 17.17 -4.13
N ALA A 92 17.43 16.82 -5.17
CA ALA A 92 16.86 16.36 -6.42
C ALA A 92 16.16 15.01 -6.19
N PRO A 93 15.07 14.73 -6.92
CA PRO A 93 14.43 13.42 -6.86
C PRO A 93 15.38 12.34 -7.36
N LEU A 94 15.36 11.21 -6.68
CA LEU A 94 16.10 10.01 -7.07
C LEU A 94 15.50 9.38 -8.33
N LEU A 95 14.16 9.38 -8.43
CA LEU A 95 13.42 8.86 -9.58
C LEU A 95 12.30 9.83 -9.96
N GLN A 96 12.03 9.94 -11.26
CA GLN A 96 10.90 10.69 -11.82
C GLN A 96 10.21 9.86 -12.91
N PRO A 97 9.56 8.75 -12.55
CA PRO A 97 8.92 7.89 -13.54
C PRO A 97 7.74 8.60 -14.20
N SER A 98 7.54 8.32 -15.49
CA SER A 98 6.37 8.83 -16.20
C SER A 98 5.10 8.13 -15.72
N LEU A 99 4.04 8.92 -15.49
CA LEU A 99 2.74 8.39 -15.10
C LEU A 99 2.01 7.80 -16.31
N LYS A 100 1.39 6.65 -16.11
CA LYS A 100 0.44 6.00 -17.02
C LYS A 100 -0.91 5.84 -16.31
N ALA A 101 -1.98 5.83 -17.09
CA ALA A 101 -3.31 5.57 -16.56
C ALA A 101 -3.43 4.09 -16.25
N VAL A 102 -3.84 3.74 -15.04
CA VAL A 102 -4.05 2.35 -14.62
C VAL A 102 -5.45 2.14 -14.09
N THR A 103 -5.90 0.88 -14.14
CA THR A 103 -7.14 0.43 -13.52
C THR A 103 -6.75 -0.57 -12.45
N ALA A 104 -7.13 -0.28 -11.21
CA ALA A 104 -6.84 -1.11 -10.05
C ALA A 104 -8.02 -1.03 -9.09
N GLU A 105 -8.36 -2.15 -8.47
CA GLU A 105 -9.55 -2.28 -7.62
C GLU A 105 -10.81 -1.73 -8.32
N LYS A 106 -11.48 -0.74 -7.70
CA LYS A 106 -12.65 -0.02 -8.23
C LYS A 106 -12.28 1.24 -9.03
N TYR A 107 -11.01 1.63 -9.07
CA TYR A 107 -10.57 2.87 -9.69
C TYR A 107 -10.16 2.66 -11.14
N GLN A 108 -10.52 3.62 -12.00
CA GLN A 108 -10.21 3.59 -13.43
C GLN A 108 -9.47 4.85 -13.84
N GLY A 109 -8.44 4.67 -14.67
CA GLY A 109 -7.67 5.78 -15.23
C GLY A 109 -6.89 6.60 -14.21
N ILE A 110 -6.59 6.04 -13.04
CA ILE A 110 -5.83 6.72 -11.99
C ILE A 110 -4.33 6.82 -12.34
N PRO A 111 -3.58 7.79 -11.77
CA PRO A 111 -2.15 7.87 -11.94
C PRO A 111 -1.45 6.62 -11.38
N GLY A 112 -0.65 5.95 -12.21
CA GLY A 112 0.24 4.89 -11.77
C GLY A 112 1.58 4.91 -12.52
N ALA A 113 2.60 4.29 -11.94
CA ALA A 113 3.93 4.18 -12.52
C ALA A 113 4.65 2.93 -12.00
N GLU A 114 5.53 2.36 -12.80
CA GLU A 114 6.48 1.37 -12.32
C GLU A 114 7.68 2.08 -11.69
N ILE A 115 8.03 1.69 -10.48
CA ILE A 115 9.14 2.22 -9.70
C ILE A 115 10.07 1.06 -9.36
N ILE A 116 11.37 1.23 -9.61
CA ILE A 116 12.40 0.31 -9.11
C ILE A 116 13.20 1.07 -8.05
N PHE A 117 12.91 0.79 -6.78
CA PHE A 117 13.65 1.40 -5.68
C PHE A 117 15.07 0.82 -5.63
N PRO A 118 16.14 1.63 -5.65
CA PRO A 118 17.49 1.10 -5.86
C PRO A 118 18.05 0.39 -4.62
N LYS A 119 17.61 0.75 -3.41
CA LYS A 119 18.11 0.21 -2.15
C LYS A 119 16.99 0.05 -1.12
N PRO A 120 17.14 -0.84 -0.13
CA PRO A 120 16.22 -0.88 1.01
C PRO A 120 16.30 0.41 1.83
N GLY A 121 15.20 0.81 2.45
CA GLY A 121 15.16 2.00 3.31
C GLY A 121 13.87 2.80 3.20
N ALA A 122 13.88 3.98 3.82
CA ALA A 122 12.76 4.91 3.80
C ALA A 122 12.85 5.85 2.57
N TYR A 123 11.71 6.07 1.95
CA TYR A 123 11.53 6.95 0.81
C TYR A 123 10.29 7.80 1.00
N GLN A 124 10.23 8.92 0.28
CA GLN A 124 9.03 9.69 0.09
C GLN A 124 8.63 9.64 -1.38
N VAL A 125 7.42 9.18 -1.65
CA VAL A 125 6.78 9.24 -2.96
C VAL A 125 5.93 10.51 -3.00
N GLU A 126 6.33 11.48 -3.80
CA GLU A 126 5.65 12.76 -3.96
C GLU A 126 4.84 12.73 -5.25
N LEU A 127 3.54 13.02 -5.14
CA LEU A 127 2.69 13.31 -6.29
C LEU A 127 2.22 14.76 -6.20
N LYS A 128 2.57 15.55 -7.21
CA LYS A 128 2.04 16.90 -7.38
C LYS A 128 1.24 17.00 -8.66
N GLY A 129 0.28 17.92 -8.69
CA GLY A 129 -0.54 18.10 -9.87
C GLY A 129 -1.31 19.40 -9.90
N THR A 130 -1.65 19.81 -11.13
CA THR A 130 -2.62 20.90 -11.38
C THR A 130 -3.75 20.37 -12.27
N PRO A 131 -4.95 20.97 -12.20
CA PRO A 131 -6.02 20.63 -13.13
C PRO A 131 -5.64 20.97 -14.57
N LYS A 132 -6.03 20.11 -15.51
CA LYS A 132 -6.11 20.48 -16.94
C LYS A 132 -7.36 21.31 -17.20
N ALA A 133 -7.44 21.92 -18.38
CA ALA A 133 -8.63 22.66 -18.81
C ALA A 133 -9.91 21.81 -18.67
N GLY A 134 -10.93 22.35 -18.01
CA GLY A 134 -12.20 21.67 -17.74
C GLY A 134 -12.21 20.77 -16.49
N ALA A 135 -11.07 20.51 -15.86
CA ALA A 135 -11.03 19.85 -14.55
C ALA A 135 -11.22 20.85 -13.40
N ASN A 136 -11.81 20.40 -12.29
CA ASN A 136 -12.20 21.28 -11.17
C ASN A 136 -11.68 20.74 -9.83
N PHE A 137 -10.39 20.91 -9.58
CA PHE A 137 -9.73 20.65 -8.30
C PHE A 137 -8.57 21.63 -8.12
N LYS A 138 -8.13 21.88 -6.88
CA LYS A 138 -7.00 22.78 -6.61
C LYS A 138 -5.65 22.12 -6.91
N PRO A 139 -4.61 22.90 -7.27
CA PRO A 139 -3.24 22.39 -7.27
C PRO A 139 -2.90 21.72 -5.93
N PHE A 140 -2.16 20.62 -5.99
CA PHE A 140 -1.88 19.80 -4.81
C PHE A 140 -0.44 19.27 -4.81
N GLN A 141 0.02 18.90 -3.63
CA GLN A 141 1.19 18.07 -3.38
C GLN A 141 0.87 17.08 -2.27
N LEU A 142 1.05 15.80 -2.54
CA LEU A 142 0.85 14.69 -1.60
C LEU A 142 2.19 13.98 -1.41
N ASN A 143 2.57 13.71 -0.17
CA ASN A 143 3.85 13.08 0.18
C ASN A 143 3.58 11.79 0.96
N PHE A 144 3.88 10.65 0.34
CA PHE A 144 3.67 9.35 0.95
C PHE A 144 5.01 8.77 1.42
N ASP A 145 5.20 8.64 2.73
CA ASP A 145 6.34 7.87 3.25
C ASP A 145 6.16 6.39 2.95
N VAL A 146 7.19 5.77 2.37
CA VAL A 146 7.23 4.38 1.92
C VAL A 146 8.47 3.72 2.51
N THR A 147 8.30 2.53 3.07
CA THR A 147 9.43 1.70 3.50
C THR A 147 9.65 0.58 2.49
N VAL A 148 10.88 0.48 1.99
CA VAL A 148 11.28 -0.52 0.99
C VAL A 148 12.11 -1.60 1.66
N ALA A 149 11.65 -2.85 1.52
CA ALA A 149 12.32 -4.02 2.07
C ALA A 149 13.55 -4.43 1.24
N ALA A 150 14.46 -5.17 1.87
CA ALA A 150 15.48 -5.91 1.14
C ALA A 150 14.82 -7.00 0.28
N THR A 151 15.33 -7.20 -0.93
CA THR A 151 14.96 -8.38 -1.72
C THR A 151 15.40 -9.62 -0.95
N ALA A 152 14.44 -10.51 -0.66
CA ALA A 152 14.74 -11.83 -0.14
C ALA A 152 15.66 -12.55 -1.14
N ARG A 153 16.81 -13.05 -0.65
CA ARG A 153 17.74 -13.85 -1.43
C ARG A 153 17.16 -15.22 -1.73
#